data_AF-A0A6L4ZQS3-F1
#
_entry.id   AF-A0A6L4ZQS3-F1
#
_cell.length_a   1.000
_cell.length_b   1.000
_cell.length_c   1.000
_cell.angle_alpha   90.00
_cell.angle_beta   90.00
_cell.angle_gamma   90.00
#
_symmetry.space_group_name_H-M   'P 1'
#
loop_
_entity.id
_entity.type
_entity.pdbx_description
1 polymer ?
#
loop_
_entity_poly.entity_id
_entity_poly.type
_entity_poly.pdbx_seq_one_letter_code
_entity_poly.pdbx_strand_id
1 'polypeptide(L)' 'MSEKTKKKYSPAEKVALLRKHLIEKVAISKICEENRLQPKLFYRWQQEFFERGSMVFEPKTSSNQQAKDNN' A
#
# COMPACT_ATOMS: atom_id res chain seq x y z
N MET A 1 -29.87 0.92 -14.22
CA MET A 1 -28.83 0.26 -13.41
C MET A 1 -27.56 1.11 -13.49
N SER A 2 -27.43 2.12 -12.64
CA SER A 2 -26.29 3.05 -12.71
C SER A 2 -25.05 2.37 -12.11
N GLU A 3 -24.06 2.08 -12.95
CA GLU A 3 -22.77 1.56 -12.53
C GLU A 3 -22.14 2.54 -11.53
N LYS A 4 -22.17 2.20 -10.24
CA LYS A 4 -21.40 2.91 -9.23
C LYS A 4 -19.93 2.71 -9.57
N THR A 5 -19.35 3.63 -10.32
CA THR A 5 -17.92 3.69 -10.62
C THR A 5 -17.16 3.72 -9.29
N LYS A 6 -16.64 2.57 -8.88
CA LYS A 6 -15.83 2.45 -7.67
C LYS A 6 -14.63 3.37 -7.83
N LYS A 7 -14.49 4.33 -6.92
CA LYS A 7 -13.32 5.22 -6.87
C LYS A 7 -12.07 4.34 -6.87
N LYS A 8 -11.24 4.48 -7.90
CA LYS A 8 -9.96 3.77 -7.99
C LYS A 8 -8.96 4.59 -7.18
N TYR A 9 -8.26 3.91 -6.27
CA TYR A 9 -7.18 4.51 -5.49
C TYR A 9 -5.85 3.98 -6.03
N SER A 10 -4.98 4.88 -6.45
CA SER A 10 -3.61 4.54 -6.83
C SER A 10 -2.84 3.98 -5.62
N PRO A 11 -1.77 3.20 -5.84
CA PRO A 11 -0.93 2.73 -4.76
C PRO A 11 -0.40 3.86 -3.86
N ALA A 12 -0.01 4.99 -4.45
CA ALA A 12 0.48 6.16 -3.71
C ALA A 12 -0.59 6.78 -2.81
N GLU A 13 -1.82 6.92 -3.29
CA GLU A 13 -2.94 7.43 -2.49
C GLU A 13 -3.26 6.52 -1.30
N LYS A 14 -3.24 5.19 -1.50
CA LYS A 14 -3.44 4.23 -0.41
C LYS A 14 -2.42 4.45 0.71
N VAL A 15 -1.13 4.60 0.35
CA VAL A 15 -0.04 4.83 1.31
C VAL A 15 -0.19 6.19 2.00
N ALA A 16 -0.59 7.24 1.27
CA ALA A 16 -0.82 8.56 1.87
C ALA A 16 -1.94 8.53 2.93
N LEU A 17 -3.03 7.81 2.65
CA LEU A 17 -4.13 7.66 3.61
C LEU A 17 -3.71 6.83 4.85
N LEU A 18 -2.93 5.76 4.66
CA LEU A 18 -2.36 5.00 5.78
C LEU A 18 -1.42 5.87 6.62
N ARG A 19 -0.56 6.67 5.99
CA ARG A 19 0.36 7.61 6.68
C ARG A 19 -0.39 8.63 7.52
N LYS A 20 -1.49 9.20 7.00
CA LYS A 20 -2.33 10.17 7.72
C LYS A 20 -2.88 9.60 9.04
N HIS A 21 -3.24 8.32 9.07
CA HIS A 21 -3.65 7.66 10.31
C HIS A 21 -2.45 7.35 11.22
N LEU A 22 -1.41 6.73 10.68
CA LEU A 22 -0.32 6.15 11.47
C LEU A 22 0.63 7.19 12.06
N ILE A 23 0.92 8.24 11.29
CA ILE A 23 1.88 9.30 11.63
C ILE A 23 1.15 10.51 12.21
N GLU A 24 0.17 11.04 11.49
CA GLU A 24 -0.57 12.26 11.90
C GLU A 24 -1.68 11.98 12.92
N LYS A 25 -1.90 10.69 13.27
CA LYS A 25 -2.88 10.24 14.28
C LYS A 25 -4.32 10.66 13.97
N VAL A 26 -4.64 10.90 12.69
CA VAL A 26 -6.01 11.23 12.26
C VAL A 26 -6.89 10.00 12.42
N ALA A 27 -8.09 10.17 12.97
CA ALA A 27 -9.05 9.08 13.14
C ALA A 27 -9.43 8.42 11.81
N ILE A 28 -9.53 7.08 11.82
CA ILE A 28 -9.92 6.30 10.63
C ILE A 28 -11.31 6.73 10.12
N SER A 29 -12.25 7.03 11.02
CA SER A 29 -13.59 7.54 10.68
C SER A 29 -13.50 8.79 9.81
N LYS A 30 -12.75 9.80 10.26
CA LYS A 30 -12.52 11.05 9.52
C LYS A 30 -11.89 10.80 8.15
N ILE A 31 -10.87 9.93 8.07
CA ILE A 31 -10.23 9.56 6.80
C ILE A 31 -11.24 8.89 5.85
N CYS A 32 -12.06 7.98 6.37
CA CYS A 32 -13.05 7.25 5.59
C CYS A 32 -14.16 8.17 5.07
N GLU A 33 -14.66 9.07 5.91
CA GLU A 33 -15.67 10.07 5.56
C GLU A 33 -15.16 11.03 4.48
N GLU A 34 -14.01 11.67 4.69
CA GLU A 34 -13.40 12.64 3.76
C GLU A 34 -13.16 12.03 2.37
N ASN A 35 -12.74 10.76 2.32
CA ASN A 35 -12.32 10.13 1.08
C ASN A 35 -13.41 9.30 0.39
N ARG A 36 -14.59 9.16 1.03
CA ARG A 36 -15.63 8.18 0.67
C ARG A 36 -15.06 6.76 0.58
N LEU A 37 -14.22 6.42 1.55
CA LEU A 37 -13.55 5.13 1.67
C LEU A 37 -14.32 4.26 2.67
N GLN A 38 -14.53 2.99 2.33
CA GLN A 38 -15.12 2.05 3.28
C GLN A 38 -14.06 1.65 4.32
N PRO A 39 -14.38 1.66 5.63
CA PRO A 39 -13.42 1.27 6.67
C PRO A 39 -12.80 -0.12 6.46
N LYS A 40 -13.60 -1.09 5.99
CA LYS A 40 -13.11 -2.44 5.65
C LYS A 40 -11.97 -2.43 4.62
N LEU A 41 -12.02 -1.50 3.65
CA LEU A 41 -10.98 -1.37 2.64
C LEU A 41 -9.71 -0.73 3.21
N PHE A 42 -9.86 0.24 4.13
CA PHE A 42 -8.73 0.84 4.84
C PHE A 42 -7.93 -0.21 5.63
N TYR A 43 -8.62 -1.04 6.44
CA TYR A 43 -7.96 -2.10 7.19
C TYR A 43 -7.29 -3.14 6.27
N ARG A 44 -7.92 -3.48 5.14
CA ARG A 44 -7.31 -4.39 4.16
C ARG A 44 -6.00 -3.83 3.61
N TRP A 45 -5.96 -2.55 3.25
CA TRP A 45 -4.73 -1.91 2.80
C TRP A 45 -3.66 -1.83 3.89
N GLN A 46 -4.06 -1.63 5.14
CA GLN A 46 -3.14 -1.62 6.27
C GLN A 46 -2.45 -3.00 6.42
N GLN A 47 -3.23 -4.08 6.35
CA GLN A 47 -2.69 -5.45 6.35
C GLN A 47 -1.76 -5.69 5.15
N GLU A 48 -2.24 -5.44 3.92
CA GLU A 48 -1.47 -5.62 2.69
C GLU A 48 -0.14 -4.82 2.72
N PHE A 49 -0.16 -3.60 3.27
CA PHE A 49 1.01 -2.74 3.37
C PHE A 49 2.05 -3.27 4.36
N PHE A 50 1.63 -3.76 5.53
CA PHE A 50 2.56 -4.28 6.53
C PHE A 50 3.11 -5.66 6.16
N GLU A 51 2.30 -6.51 5.53
CA GLU A 51 2.76 -7.82 5.03
C GLU A 51 3.82 -7.68 3.93
N ARG A 52 3.64 -6.74 3.01
CA ARG A 52 4.59 -6.51 1.91
C ARG A 52 5.69 -5.51 2.25
N GLY A 53 5.55 -4.78 3.35
CA GLY A 53 6.50 -3.74 3.77
C GLY A 53 7.87 -4.30 4.10
N SER A 54 7.95 -5.54 4.62
CA SER A 54 9.22 -6.21 4.93
C SER A 54 10.09 -6.42 3.68
N MET A 55 9.48 -6.74 2.53
CA MET A 55 10.17 -6.99 1.26
C MET A 55 11.00 -5.78 0.78
N VAL A 56 10.65 -4.56 1.23
CA VAL A 56 11.40 -3.34 0.89
C VAL A 56 12.75 -3.29 1.60
N PHE A 57 12.87 -3.94 2.75
CA PHE A 57 14.08 -3.97 3.58
C PHE A 57 14.87 -5.26 3.41
N GLU A 58 14.35 -6.24 2.66
CA GLU A 58 15.12 -7.43 2.33
C GLU A 58 16.39 -7.00 1.59
N PRO A 59 17.58 -7.45 2.04
CA PRO A 59 18.80 -7.18 1.33
C PRO A 59 18.63 -7.76 -0.07
N LYS A 60 18.84 -6.93 -1.10
CA LYS A 60 18.97 -7.41 -2.48
C LYS A 60 20.21 -8.29 -2.47
N THR A 61 20.03 -9.59 -2.24
CA THR A 61 21.12 -10.53 -2.42
C THR A 61 21.50 -10.35 -3.87
N SER A 62 22.68 -9.80 -4.09
CA SER A 62 23.31 -9.81 -5.39
C SER A 62 23.51 -11.28 -5.72
N SER A 63 22.49 -11.88 -6.34
CA SER A 63 22.66 -13.04 -7.17
C SER A 63 23.61 -12.59 -8.27
N ASN A 64 24.89 -12.79 -7.96
CA ASN A 64 26.00 -12.83 -8.87
C ASN A 64 25.72 -13.95 -9.88
N GLN A 65 24.74 -13.74 -10.75
CA GLN A 65 24.54 -14.46 -11.99
C GLN A 65 25.41 -13.76 -13.04
N GLN A 66 26.71 -13.92 -12.88
CA GLN A 66 27.64 -13.96 -13.99
C GLN A 66 28.47 -15.23 -13.82
N ALA A 67 27.83 -16.36 -14.10
CA ALA A 67 28.51 -17.50 -14.66
C ALA A 67 28.25 -17.49 -16.16
N LYS A 68 29.34 -17.59 -16.94
CA LYS A 68 29.47 -17.75 -18.40
C LYS A 68 29.66 -16.47 -19.21
N ASP A 69 30.92 -16.10 -19.43
CA ASP A 69 31.52 -16.28 -20.75
C ASP A 69 33.00 -16.68 -20.61
N ASN A 70 33.35 -17.80 -21.22
CA ASN A 70 34.71 -18.33 -21.36
C ASN A 70 35.44 -17.52 -22.45
N ASN A 71 36.71 -17.14 -22.21
CA ASN A 71 37.78 -17.23 -23.21
C ASN A 71 39.15 -17.18 -22.54
#